data_AF-A0A4R2RSM8-F1
#
_entry.id   AF-A0A4R2RSM8-F1
#
_cell.length_a   1.000
_cell.length_b   1.000
_cell.length_c   1.000
_cell.angle_alpha   90.00
_cell.angle_beta   90.00
_cell.angle_gamma   90.00
#
_symmetry.space_group_name_H-M   'P 1'
#
loop_
_entity.id
_entity.type
_entity.pdbx_description
1 polymer ?
#
loop_
_entity_poly.entity_id
_entity_poly.type
_entity_poly.pdbx_seq_one_letter_code
_entity_poly.pdbx_strand_id
1 'polypeptide(L)' 'MANDETKTVLDDTSVSAVRLMLDKLADHDVAEVYKATSGQGPIADLAAEAMRARNIDL' A
#
# COMPACT_ATOMS: atom_id res chain seq x y z
N MET A 1 -19.09 -11.38 21.71
CA MET A 1 -18.40 -12.15 20.65
C MET A 1 -17.41 -11.20 20.04
N ALA A 2 -16.11 -11.47 20.16
CA ALA A 2 -15.09 -10.63 19.54
C ALA A 2 -15.14 -10.85 18.02
N ASN A 3 -15.29 -9.78 17.25
CA ASN A 3 -15.03 -9.83 15.80
C ASN A 3 -13.53 -10.06 15.65
N ASP A 4 -13.12 -11.28 15.36
CA ASP A 4 -11.79 -11.53 14.80
C ASP A 4 -11.77 -10.92 13.41
N GLU A 5 -11.42 -9.64 13.33
CA GLU A 5 -11.10 -8.97 12.07
C GLU A 5 -9.90 -9.70 11.48
N THR A 6 -10.17 -10.59 10.52
CA THR A 6 -9.13 -11.34 9.83
C THR A 6 -8.34 -10.34 8.99
N LYS A 7 -7.24 -9.82 9.55
CA LYS A 7 -6.34 -8.90 8.85
C LYS A 7 -5.71 -9.67 7.69
N THR A 8 -6.13 -9.36 6.48
CA THR A 8 -5.53 -9.93 5.27
C THR A 8 -4.10 -9.40 5.17
N VAL A 9 -3.13 -10.30 5.22
CA VAL A 9 -1.69 -10.01 5.09
C VAL A 9 -1.18 -10.63 3.80
N LEU A 10 -0.33 -9.88 3.09
CA LEU A 10 0.41 -10.40 1.94
C LEU A 10 1.62 -11.19 2.45
N ASP A 11 1.97 -12.28 1.77
CA ASP A 11 3.23 -12.96 2.00
C ASP A 11 4.43 -12.10 1.52
N ASP A 12 5.64 -12.45 1.97
CA ASP A 12 6.85 -11.66 1.69
C ASP A 12 7.17 -11.53 0.20
N THR A 13 6.81 -12.53 -0.63
CA THR A 13 7.03 -12.49 -2.07
C THR A 13 6.08 -11.49 -2.70
N SER A 14 4.80 -11.55 -2.32
CA SER A 14 3.77 -10.61 -2.75
C SER A 14 4.09 -9.17 -2.31
N VAL A 15 4.57 -8.96 -1.08
CA VAL A 15 5.03 -7.65 -0.60
C VAL A 15 6.17 -7.11 -1.47
N SER A 16 7.16 -7.95 -1.77
CA SER A 16 8.32 -7.56 -2.58
C SER A 16 7.91 -7.17 -4.00
N ALA A 17 6.97 -7.91 -4.61
CA ALA A 17 6.43 -7.59 -5.93
C ALA A 17 5.68 -6.25 -5.93
N VAL A 18 4.81 -6.00 -4.93
CA VAL A 18 4.07 -4.73 -4.82
C VAL A 18 5.03 -3.56 -4.61
N ARG A 19 6.06 -3.70 -3.77
CA ARG A 19 7.09 -2.67 -3.59
C ARG A 19 7.81 -2.33 -4.90
N LEU A 20 8.20 -3.35 -5.68
CA LEU A 20 8.81 -3.14 -6.99
C LEU A 20 7.86 -2.42 -7.96
N MET A 21 6.55 -2.71 -7.92
CA MET A 21 5.57 -2.01 -8.74
C MET A 21 5.44 -0.54 -8.32
N LEU A 22 5.26 -0.27 -7.03
CA LEU A 22 5.13 1.09 -6.49
C LEU A 22 6.37 1.96 -6.75
N ASP A 23 7.56 1.38 -6.68
CA ASP A 23 8.82 2.05 -7.01
C ASP A 23 8.89 2.54 -8.46
N LYS A 24 8.22 1.83 -9.37
CA LYS A 24 8.17 2.17 -10.81
C LYS A 24 7.08 3.19 -11.17
N LEU A 25 6.10 3.38 -10.29
CA LEU A 25 4.99 4.30 -10.52
C LEU A 25 5.44 5.76 -10.32
N ALA A 26 4.80 6.68 -11.05
CA ALA A 26 4.92 8.11 -10.77
C ALA A 26 4.26 8.44 -9.43
N ASP A 27 4.63 9.57 -8.81
CA ASP A 27 4.13 9.96 -7.48
C ASP A 27 2.59 10.00 -7.43
N HIS A 28 1.98 10.58 -8.47
CA HIS A 28 0.54 10.63 -8.65
C HIS A 28 -0.10 9.23 -8.59
N ASP A 29 0.48 8.27 -9.31
CA ASP A 29 -0.09 6.93 -9.43
C ASP A 29 0.05 6.14 -8.12
N VAL A 30 1.11 6.38 -7.34
CA VAL A 30 1.24 5.83 -5.98
C VAL A 30 0.11 6.37 -5.08
N ALA A 31 -0.19 7.67 -5.14
CA ALA A 31 -1.29 8.26 -4.39
C ALA A 31 -2.65 7.71 -4.84
N GLU A 32 -2.86 7.48 -6.13
CA GLU A 32 -4.08 6.86 -6.65
C GLU A 32 -4.24 5.40 -6.19
N VAL A 33 -3.16 4.62 -6.06
CA VAL A 33 -3.22 3.28 -5.45
C VAL A 33 -3.67 3.35 -3.98
N TYR A 34 -3.13 4.30 -3.21
CA TYR A 34 -3.56 4.51 -1.82
C TYR A 34 -5.06 4.88 -1.73
N LYS A 35 -5.54 5.77 -2.61
CA LYS A 35 -6.96 6.16 -2.66
C LYS A 35 -7.86 5.01 -3.12
N ALA A 36 -7.44 4.23 -4.12
CA ALA A 36 -8.21 3.11 -4.65
C ALA A 36 -8.47 2.02 -3.59
N THR A 37 -7.55 1.86 -2.65
CA THR A 37 -7.69 0.96 -1.49
C THR A 37 -8.44 1.60 -0.32
N SER A 38 -8.97 2.82 -0.49
CA SER A 38 -9.55 3.64 0.59
C SER A 38 -8.63 3.80 1.80
N GLY A 39 -7.31 3.74 1.59
CA GLY A 39 -6.31 3.78 2.65
C GLY A 39 -6.30 2.55 3.57
N GLN A 40 -6.89 1.41 3.15
CA GLN A 40 -7.03 0.21 3.98
C GLN A 40 -6.35 -1.02 3.37
N GLY A 41 -5.78 -1.84 4.25
CA GLY A 41 -5.20 -3.13 3.89
C GLY A 41 -3.73 -3.06 3.47
N PRO A 42 -3.11 -4.22 3.20
CA PRO A 42 -1.66 -4.33 3.06
C PRO A 42 -1.11 -3.57 1.84
N ILE A 43 -1.89 -3.42 0.76
CA ILE A 43 -1.48 -2.61 -0.40
C ILE A 43 -1.51 -1.12 -0.05
N ALA A 44 -2.50 -0.65 0.73
CA ALA A 44 -2.57 0.72 1.19
C ALA A 44 -1.39 1.06 2.12
N ASP A 45 -1.05 0.15 3.03
CA ASP A 45 0.09 0.31 3.94
C ASP A 45 1.41 0.46 3.16
N LEU A 46 1.61 -0.37 2.12
CA LEU A 46 2.79 -0.28 1.25
C LEU A 46 2.80 0.99 0.37
N ALA A 47 1.64 1.42 -0.13
CA ALA A 47 1.53 2.68 -0.86
C ALA A 47 1.85 3.87 0.06
N ALA A 48 1.34 3.88 1.29
CA ALA A 48 1.67 4.92 2.27
C ALA A 48 3.16 4.93 2.65
N GLU A 49 3.81 3.76 2.77
CA GLU A 49 5.26 3.66 2.96
C GLU A 49 6.02 4.32 1.80
N ALA A 50 5.64 3.99 0.55
CA ALA A 50 6.24 4.60 -0.64
C ALA A 50 6.02 6.12 -0.70
N MET A 51 4.82 6.59 -0.35
CA MET A 51 4.51 8.03 -0.30
C MET A 51 5.38 8.77 0.72
N ARG A 52 5.57 8.20 1.92
CA ARG A 52 6.45 8.78 2.94
C ARG A 52 7.91 8.81 2.49
N ALA A 53 8.38 7.73 1.86
CA ALA A 53 9.76 7.66 1.36
C ALA A 53 10.04 8.69 0.26
N ARG A 54 9.02 9.05 -0.53
CA ARG A 54 9.11 9.98 -1.66
C ARG A 54 8.61 11.40 -1.35
N ASN A 55 8.16 11.65 -0.12
CA ASN A 55 7.57 12.91 0.32
C ASN A 55 6.37 13.36 -0.56
N ILE A 56 5.49 12.41 -0.88
CA ILE A 56 4.25 12.64 -1.63
C ILE A 56 3.16 13.03 -0.63
N ASP A 57 2.63 14.24 -0.78
CA ASP A 57 1.49 14.71 -0.01
C ASP A 57 0.15 14.25 -0.62
N LEU A 58 -0.86 14.08 0.24
CA LEU A 58 -2.24 13.70 -0.13
C LEU A 58 -3.14 14.93 -0.34
#